data_AF-A0A3B1BM14-F1
#
_entry.id   AF-A0A3B1BM14-F1
#
_cell.length_a   1.000
_cell.length_b   1.000
_cell.length_c   1.000
_cell.angle_alpha   90.00
_cell.angle_beta   90.00
_cell.angle_gamma   90.00
#
_symmetry.space_group_name_H-M   'P 1'
#
loop_
_entity.id
_entity.type
_entity.pdbx_description
1 polymer ?
#
loop_
_entity_poly.entity_id
_entity_poly.type
_entity_poly.pdbx_seq_one_letter_code
_entity_poly.pdbx_strand_id
1 'polypeptide(L)' 'MTEAHWEVINFLRDYYDEYNVAPMIRILTKAIGKKFGKEKGNTKYLYELYPGGPSKQACKIAGLPKPTGCI' A
#
# COMPACT_ATOMS: atom_id res chain seq x y z
N MET A 1 -7.48 -8.02 -10.79
CA MET A 1 -7.20 -7.85 -9.34
C MET A 1 -6.81 -9.22 -8.80
N THR A 2 -5.60 -9.37 -8.24
CA THR A 2 -5.09 -10.66 -7.71
C THR A 2 -5.08 -10.64 -6.18
N GLU A 3 -4.83 -11.79 -5.53
CA GLU A 3 -4.69 -11.89 -4.07
C GLU A 3 -3.64 -10.91 -3.51
N ALA A 4 -2.53 -10.76 -4.24
CA ALA A 4 -1.49 -9.78 -3.93
C ALA A 4 -1.99 -8.33 -3.86
N HIS A 5 -2.97 -7.96 -4.69
CA HIS A 5 -3.57 -6.64 -4.61
C HIS A 5 -4.36 -6.49 -3.30
N TRP A 6 -5.15 -7.52 -2.97
CA TRP A 6 -5.97 -7.55 -1.76
C TRP A 6 -5.12 -7.55 -0.48
N GLU A 7 -3.96 -8.20 -0.45
CA GLU A 7 -3.01 -8.14 0.67
C GLU A 7 -2.61 -6.68 0.98
N VAL A 8 -2.28 -5.90 -0.06
CA VAL A 8 -1.92 -4.49 0.08
C VAL A 8 -3.12 -3.63 0.47
N ILE A 9 -4.30 -3.88 -0.10
CA ILE A 9 -5.54 -3.14 0.20
C ILE A 9 -5.97 -3.37 1.64
N ASN A 10 -6.00 -4.63 2.09
CA ASN A 10 -6.37 -4.99 3.45
C ASN A 10 -5.36 -4.44 4.45
N PHE A 11 -4.07 -4.47 4.13
CA PHE A 11 -3.05 -3.81 4.93
C PHE A 11 -3.30 -2.30 5.06
N LEU A 12 -3.67 -1.63 3.97
CA LEU A 12 -3.97 -0.19 4.02
C LEU A 12 -5.19 0.12 4.88
N ARG A 13 -6.24 -0.71 4.83
CA ARG A 13 -7.44 -0.55 5.67
C ARG A 13 -7.12 -0.72 7.15
N ASP A 14 -6.40 -1.79 7.48
CA ASP A 14 -5.91 -2.09 8.83
C ASP A 14 -5.03 -0.95 9.38
N TYR A 15 -4.10 -0.46 8.57
CA TYR A 15 -3.26 0.68 8.94
C TYR A 15 -4.08 1.96 9.14
N TYR A 16 -5.08 2.22 8.29
CA TYR A 16 -5.92 3.40 8.42
C TYR A 16 -6.83 3.31 9.65
N ASP A 17 -7.34 2.13 9.97
CA ASP A 17 -8.12 1.88 11.19
C ASP A 17 -7.27 2.18 12.45
N GLU A 18 -6.03 1.71 12.47
CA GLU A 18 -5.11 1.89 13.60
C GLU A 18 -4.60 3.33 13.75
N TYR A 19 -4.18 3.98 12.65
CA TYR A 19 -3.50 5.28 12.70
C TYR A 19 -4.33 6.46 12.17
N ASN A 20 -5.53 6.21 11.63
CA ASN A 20 -6.40 7.23 10.98
C ASN A 20 -5.70 8.04 9.86
N VAL A 21 -4.61 7.49 9.29
CA VAL A 21 -3.82 8.14 8.24
C VAL A 21 -3.35 7.12 7.20
N ALA A 22 -3.36 7.52 5.93
CA ALA A 22 -2.86 6.68 4.84
C ALA A 22 -1.31 6.66 4.84
N PRO A 23 -0.66 5.49 4.75
CA PRO A 23 0.80 5.42 4.77
C PRO A 23 1.42 5.89 3.46
N MET A 24 2.53 6.62 3.56
CA MET A 24 3.38 6.94 2.41
C MET A 24 4.03 5.68 1.82
N ILE A 25 4.44 5.76 0.55
CA ILE A 25 5.02 4.62 -0.19
C ILE A 25 6.18 3.97 0.57
N ARG A 26 7.05 4.76 1.20
CA ARG A 26 8.22 4.23 1.94
C ARG A 26 7.82 3.41 3.16
N ILE A 27 6.75 3.81 3.85
CA ILE A 27 6.19 3.07 4.99
C ILE A 27 5.47 1.83 4.49
N LEU A 28 4.66 1.96 3.44
CA LEU A 28 3.95 0.85 2.80
C LEU A 28 4.91 -0.26 2.39
N THR A 29 5.95 0.05 1.61
CA THR A 29 6.95 -0.93 1.14
C THR A 29 7.61 -1.65 2.31
N LYS A 30 8.00 -0.92 3.38
CA LYS A 30 8.64 -1.50 4.56
C LYS A 30 7.69 -2.38 5.36
N ALA A 31 6.44 -1.97 5.52
CA ALA A 31 5.45 -2.70 6.29
C ALA A 31 4.97 -3.96 5.54
N ILE A 32 4.74 -3.88 4.23
CA ILE A 32 4.49 -5.04 3.38
C ILE A 32 5.68 -6.00 3.44
N GLY A 33 6.92 -5.50 3.41
CA GLY A 33 8.12 -6.32 3.54
C GLY A 33 8.24 -7.04 4.88
N LYS A 34 7.77 -6.43 5.96
CA LYS A 34 7.71 -7.04 7.28
C LYS A 34 6.59 -8.07 7.40
N LYS A 35 5.41 -7.79 6.84
CA LYS A 35 4.20 -8.62 6.98
C LYS A 35 4.18 -9.82 6.03
N PHE A 36 4.64 -9.63 4.80
CA PHE A 36 4.55 -10.63 3.73
C PHE A 36 5.91 -11.07 3.15
N GLY A 37 7.01 -10.58 3.73
CA GLY A 37 8.37 -10.91 3.32
C GLY A 37 9.00 -9.93 2.32
N LYS A 38 10.34 -9.97 2.24
CA LYS A 38 11.15 -9.02 1.44
C LYS A 38 10.81 -9.06 -0.06
N GLU A 39 10.34 -10.19 -0.56
CA GLU A 39 9.97 -10.37 -1.97
C GLU A 39 8.74 -9.54 -2.38
N LYS A 40 7.82 -9.27 -1.44
CA LYS A 40 6.67 -8.37 -1.66
C LYS A 40 6.95 -6.94 -1.18
N GLY A 41 7.88 -6.79 -0.24
CA GLY A 41 8.29 -5.51 0.35
C GLY A 41 9.26 -4.68 -0.47
N ASN A 42 9.08 -4.59 -1.78
CA ASN A 42 9.92 -3.78 -2.64
C ASN A 42 9.11 -2.92 -3.61
N THR A 43 9.70 -1.79 -4.00
CA THR A 43 9.05 -0.82 -4.86
C THR A 43 8.67 -1.42 -6.21
N LYS A 44 9.52 -2.27 -6.79
CA LYS A 44 9.27 -2.91 -8.09
C LYS A 44 7.97 -3.72 -8.05
N TYR A 45 7.84 -4.64 -7.10
CA TYR A 45 6.65 -5.46 -6.88
C TYR A 45 5.38 -4.60 -6.72
N LEU A 46 5.45 -3.57 -5.89
CA LEU A 46 4.30 -2.68 -5.67
C LEU A 46 3.91 -1.91 -6.94
N TYR A 47 4.88 -1.48 -7.75
CA TYR A 47 4.60 -0.83 -9.04
C TYR A 47 4.12 -1.81 -10.11
N GLU A 48 4.49 -3.09 -10.04
CA GLU A 48 3.92 -4.14 -10.91
C GLU A 48 2.44 -4.38 -10.60
N LEU A 49 2.04 -4.36 -9.32
CA LEU A 49 0.64 -4.42 -8.91
C LEU A 49 -0.12 -3.11 -9.22
N TYR A 50 0.54 -1.97 -9.02
CA TYR A 50 -0.07 -0.66 -9.08
C TYR A 50 0.77 0.31 -9.93
N PRO A 51 0.71 0.20 -11.27
CA PRO A 51 1.59 0.95 -12.18
C PRO A 51 1.35 2.47 -12.15
N GLY A 52 0.15 2.91 -11.75
CA GLY A 52 -0.20 4.33 -11.61
C GLY A 52 0.23 4.94 -10.26
N GLY A 53 1.03 4.23 -9.48
CA GLY A 53 1.52 4.66 -8.17
C GLY A 53 0.90 3.82 -7.06
N PRO A 54 1.68 3.02 -6.31
CA PRO A 54 1.13 2.06 -5.36
C PRO A 54 0.33 2.69 -4.23
N SER A 55 0.86 3.72 -3.57
CA SER A 55 0.10 4.41 -2.53
C SER A 55 -1.18 5.04 -3.09
N LYS A 56 -1.12 5.70 -4.26
CA LYS A 56 -2.28 6.42 -4.81
C LYS A 56 -3.37 5.46 -5.29
N GLN A 57 -3.01 4.45 -6.09
CA GLN A 57 -3.97 3.48 -6.61
C GLN A 57 -4.50 2.57 -5.50
N ALA A 58 -3.62 2.03 -4.64
CA ALA A 58 -4.05 1.14 -3.58
C ALA A 58 -4.92 1.87 -2.54
N CYS A 59 -4.61 3.12 -2.16
CA CYS A 59 -5.50 3.91 -1.28
C CYS A 59 -6.86 4.18 -1.93
N LYS A 60 -6.88 4.53 -3.22
CA LYS A 60 -8.14 4.74 -3.97
C LYS A 60 -9.01 3.49 -3.98
N ILE A 61 -8.41 2.31 -4.22
CA ILE A 61 -9.13 1.02 -4.24
C ILE A 61 -9.54 0.61 -2.82
N ALA A 62 -8.72 0.90 -1.82
CA ALA A 62 -9.01 0.62 -0.42
C ALA A 62 -10.17 1.47 0.14
N GLY A 63 -10.59 2.53 -0.56
CA GLY A 63 -11.63 3.46 -0.10
C GLY A 63 -11.09 4.52 0.86
N LEU A 64 -9.77 4.73 0.87
CA LEU A 64 -9.10 5.65 1.79
C LEU A 64 -8.98 7.05 1.19
N PRO A 65 -8.92 8.10 2.03
CA PRO A 65 -8.66 9.45 1.56
C PRO A 65 -7.31 9.50 0.81
N LYS A 66 -7.21 10.46 -0.12
CA LYS A 66 -5.99 10.63 -0.92
C LYS A 66 -4.80 10.79 0.03
N PRO A 67 -3.71 10.00 -0.13
CA PRO A 67 -2.55 10.11 0.75
C PRO A 67 -1.96 11.51 0.64
N THR A 68 -1.94 12.21 1.76
CA THR A 68 -1.31 13.52 1.91
C THR A 68 0.19 13.28 2.06
N GLY A 69 0.99 13.65 1.04
CA GLY A 69 2.45 13.40 1.07
C GLY A 69 3.14 13.24 -0.29
N CYS A 70 2.42 13.35 -1.42
CA CYS A 70 3.08 13.59 -2.70
C CYS A 70 3.47 15.06 -2.80
N ILE A 71 4.72 15.38 -2.45
CA ILE A 71 5.44 16.55 -2.99
C ILE A 71 6.29 16.02 -4.15
#